data_AF-A0AAU9SQ36-F1
#
_entry.id   AF-A0AAU9SQ36-F1
#
_cell.length_a   1.000
_cell.length_b   1.000
_cell.length_c   1.000
_cell.angle_alpha   90.00
_cell.angle_beta   90.00
_cell.angle_gamma   90.00
#
_symmetry.space_group_name_H-M   'P 1'
#
loop_
_entity.id
_entity.type
_entity.pdbx_description
1 polymer ?
#
loop_
_entity_poly.entity_id
_entity_poly.type
_entity_poly.pdbx_seq_one_letter_code
_entity_poly.pdbx_strand_id
1 'polypeptide(L)'
;MGDDIDSRKSKLERVDFLSDHVTAFKEAIYTDFILKPGDNGPGIPTHKAVLAVKSKVFRNMLDSDECKGSPEKSMTIPDLSYTKSSGVSLSSSTAEP
;
A
#
# COMPACT_ATOMS: atom_id res chain seq x y z
N MET A 1 29.11 -17.26 -15.40
CA MET A 1 28.23 -18.22 -14.68
C MET A 1 28.29 -18.06 -13.16
N GLY A 2 29.32 -17.39 -12.59
CA GLY A 2 29.34 -17.03 -11.16
C GLY A 2 28.52 -15.78 -10.82
N ASP A 3 28.35 -14.87 -11.78
CA ASP A 3 27.72 -13.56 -11.59
C ASP A 3 26.19 -13.66 -11.36
N ASP A 4 25.55 -14.66 -11.97
CA ASP A 4 24.11 -14.92 -11.83
C ASP A 4 23.71 -15.47 -10.44
N ILE A 5 24.61 -16.19 -9.77
CA ILE A 5 24.33 -16.72 -8.42
C ILE A 5 24.42 -15.60 -7.37
N ASP A 6 25.41 -14.73 -7.49
CA ASP A 6 25.58 -13.57 -6.62
C ASP A 6 24.41 -12.57 -6.79
N SER A 7 24.02 -12.28 -8.04
CA SER A 7 22.85 -11.45 -8.34
C SER A 7 21.55 -12.00 -7.75
N ARG A 8 21.37 -13.33 -7.74
CA ARG A 8 20.20 -13.97 -7.12
C ARG A 8 20.20 -13.84 -5.60
N LYS A 9 21.34 -14.06 -4.93
CA LYS A 9 21.45 -13.90 -3.47
C LYS A 9 21.09 -12.47 -3.03
N SER A 10 21.65 -11.47 -3.69
CA SER A 10 21.36 -10.06 -3.43
C SER A 10 19.86 -9.72 -3.58
N LYS A 11 19.18 -10.30 -4.59
CA LYS A 11 17.73 -10.11 -4.78
C LYS A 11 16.92 -10.74 -3.66
N LEU A 12 17.29 -11.92 -3.18
CA LEU A 12 16.62 -12.58 -2.05
C LEU A 12 16.77 -11.78 -0.76
N GLU A 13 17.99 -11.33 -0.43
CA GLU A 13 18.23 -10.48 0.74
C GLU A 13 17.39 -9.20 0.70
N ARG A 14 17.24 -8.60 -0.48
CA ARG A 14 16.38 -7.44 -0.69
C ARG A 14 14.90 -7.77 -0.48
N VAL A 15 14.43 -8.94 -0.93
CA VAL A 15 13.05 -9.39 -0.71
C VAL A 15 12.79 -9.59 0.78
N ASP A 16 13.70 -10.26 1.48
CA ASP A 16 13.59 -10.52 2.92
C ASP A 16 13.54 -9.20 3.69
N PHE A 17 14.43 -8.24 3.39
CA PHE A 17 14.42 -6.91 4.01
C PHE A 17 13.11 -6.13 3.77
N LEU A 18 12.51 -6.26 2.59
CA LEU A 18 11.26 -5.56 2.25
C LEU A 18 10.01 -6.27 2.78
N SER A 19 10.12 -7.52 3.21
CA SER A 19 8.98 -8.32 3.67
C SER A 19 8.29 -7.69 4.88
N ASP A 20 9.05 -7.23 5.88
CA ASP A 20 8.51 -6.56 7.07
C ASP A 20 7.81 -5.25 6.73
N HIS A 21 8.29 -4.51 5.73
CA HIS A 21 7.65 -3.28 5.25
C HIS A 21 6.29 -3.57 4.59
N VAL A 22 6.19 -4.69 3.86
CA VAL A 22 4.92 -5.15 3.28
C VAL A 22 3.94 -5.50 4.40
N THR A 23 4.39 -6.15 5.47
CA THR A 23 3.57 -6.44 6.66
C THR A 23 3.07 -5.14 7.30
N ALA A 24 3.94 -4.17 7.55
CA ALA A 24 3.55 -2.88 8.10
C ALA A 24 2.51 -2.14 7.25
N PHE A 25 2.61 -2.25 5.92
CA PHE A 25 1.61 -1.69 5.01
C PHE A 25 0.26 -2.44 5.09
N LYS A 26 0.28 -3.77 5.07
CA LYS A 26 -0.94 -4.60 5.14
C LYS A 26 -1.68 -4.45 6.46
N GLU A 27 -0.96 -4.31 7.55
CA GLU A 27 -1.51 -4.17 8.90
C GLU A 27 -1.77 -2.71 9.29
N ALA A 28 -1.54 -1.76 8.37
CA ALA A 28 -1.71 -0.33 8.59
C ALA A 28 -0.97 0.19 9.85
N ILE A 29 0.24 -0.32 10.09
CA ILE A 29 1.06 0.06 11.25
C ILE A 29 1.63 1.47 11.03
N TYR A 30 1.45 2.36 12.02
CA TYR A 30 1.95 3.75 12.01
C TYR A 30 1.62 4.55 10.74
N THR A 31 0.42 4.38 10.17
CA THR A 31 -0.02 5.19 9.03
C THR A 31 -0.10 6.67 9.40
N ASP A 32 0.40 7.54 8.53
CA ASP A 32 0.46 9.00 8.72
C ASP A 32 -0.59 9.75 7.89
N PHE A 33 -1.42 9.04 7.13
CA PHE A 33 -2.42 9.60 6.23
C PHE A 33 -3.66 8.72 6.08
N ILE A 34 -4.79 9.34 5.72
CA ILE A 34 -6.08 8.67 5.48
C ILE A 34 -6.63 9.11 4.12
N LEU A 35 -6.86 8.17 3.20
CA LEU A 35 -7.56 8.44 1.94
C LEU A 35 -9.07 8.24 2.14
N LYS A 36 -9.86 9.29 1.91
CA LYS A 36 -11.32 9.23 1.99
C LYS A 36 -11.88 9.03 0.57
N PRO A 37 -12.70 8.02 0.31
CA PRO A 37 -13.39 7.90 -0.97
C PRO A 37 -14.50 8.97 -1.11
N GLY A 38 -14.88 9.27 -2.35
CA GLY A 38 -15.91 10.28 -2.66
C GLY A 38 -17.34 9.83 -2.37
N ASP A 39 -17.56 8.52 -2.25
CA ASP A 39 -18.84 7.89 -1.98
C ASP A 39 -19.21 7.84 -0.48
N ASN A 40 -18.51 8.62 0.36
CA ASN A 40 -18.60 8.59 1.82
C ASN A 40 -18.29 7.21 2.43
N GLY A 41 -17.58 6.34 1.70
CA GLY A 41 -17.05 5.09 2.21
C GLY A 41 -16.00 5.30 3.33
N PRO A 42 -15.61 4.21 4.02
CA PRO A 42 -14.63 4.30 5.10
C PRO A 42 -13.28 4.80 4.57
N GLY A 43 -12.64 5.67 5.35
CA GLY A 43 -11.29 6.13 5.05
C GLY A 43 -10.27 4.98 5.11
N ILE A 44 -9.30 5.01 4.21
CA ILE A 44 -8.23 4.02 4.07
C ILE A 44 -6.95 4.58 4.70
N PRO A 45 -6.49 4.05 5.84
CA PRO A 45 -5.21 4.43 6.42
C PRO A 45 -4.06 4.01 5.51
N THR A 46 -3.06 4.88 5.33
CA THR A 46 -1.92 4.64 4.43
C THR A 46 -0.71 5.47 4.82
N HIS A 47 0.44 5.17 4.21
CA HIS A 47 1.69 5.90 4.36
C HIS A 47 1.89 6.88 3.19
N LYS A 48 2.17 8.15 3.47
CA LYS A 48 2.45 9.18 2.44
C LYS A 48 3.59 8.77 1.52
N ALA A 49 4.67 8.23 2.10
CA ALA A 49 5.84 7.80 1.35
C ALA A 49 5.50 6.71 0.31
N VAL A 50 4.67 5.74 0.68
CA VAL A 50 4.25 4.66 -0.23
C VAL A 50 3.42 5.22 -1.39
N LEU A 51 2.47 6.12 -1.12
CA LEU A 51 1.67 6.77 -2.16
C LEU A 51 2.53 7.58 -3.15
N ALA A 52 3.43 8.41 -2.63
CA ALA A 52 4.31 9.26 -3.44
C ALA A 52 5.28 8.45 -4.31
N VAL A 53 5.79 7.33 -3.82
CA VAL A 53 6.67 6.44 -4.60
C VAL A 53 5.89 5.73 -5.71
N LYS A 54 4.63 5.33 -5.45
CA LYS A 54 3.85 4.53 -6.41
C LYS A 54 3.07 5.35 -7.44
N SER A 55 2.81 6.63 -7.19
CA SER A 55 2.03 7.48 -8.09
C SER A 55 2.61 8.88 -8.17
N LYS A 56 2.96 9.31 -9.39
CA LYS A 56 3.40 10.69 -9.65
C LYS A 56 2.30 11.71 -9.31
N VAL A 57 1.03 11.32 -9.48
CA VAL A 57 -0.11 12.19 -9.13
C VAL A 57 -0.13 12.41 -7.61
N PHE A 58 -0.06 11.34 -6.81
CA PHE A 58 0.00 11.48 -5.35
C PHE A 58 1.25 12.18 -4.88
N ARG A 59 2.40 11.92 -5.50
CA ARG A 59 3.64 12.64 -5.21
C ARG A 59 3.45 14.14 -5.38
N ASN A 60 2.98 14.57 -6.55
CA ASN A 60 2.75 15.98 -6.82
C ASN A 60 1.73 16.58 -5.84
N MET A 61 0.63 15.88 -5.56
CA MET A 61 -0.40 16.35 -4.61
C MET A 61 0.13 16.48 -3.18
N LEU A 62 0.94 15.52 -2.72
CA LEU A 62 1.54 15.53 -1.37
C LEU A 62 2.69 16.55 -1.27
N ASP A 63 3.39 16.81 -2.39
CA ASP A 63 4.48 17.79 -2.46
C ASP A 63 3.96 19.24 -2.60
N SER A 64 2.70 19.44 -3.03
CA SER A 64 2.06 20.75 -3.09
C SER A 64 1.95 21.41 -1.71
N ASP A 65 2.19 22.72 -1.63
CA ASP A 65 2.17 23.48 -0.38
C ASP A 65 0.80 23.44 0.33
N GLU A 66 -0.28 23.29 -0.45
CA GLU A 66 -1.64 23.09 0.07
C GLU A 66 -1.78 21.82 0.94
N CYS A 67 -0.97 20.79 0.67
CA CYS A 67 -0.95 19.55 1.46
C CYS A 67 0.15 19.53 2.53
N LYS A 68 1.19 20.36 2.40
CA LYS A 68 2.29 20.47 3.38
C LYS A 68 1.92 21.29 4.62
N GLY A 69 1.08 22.31 4.46
CA GLY A 69 0.66 23.20 5.56
C GLY A 69 -0.58 22.74 6.31
N SER A 70 -1.35 21.79 5.75
CA SER A 70 -2.58 21.34 6.39
C SER A 70 -2.28 20.36 7.54
N PRO A 71 -2.81 20.59 8.75
CA PRO A 71 -2.79 19.58 9.82
C PRO A 71 -3.67 18.38 9.48
N GLU A 72 -4.44 18.47 8.39
CA GLU A 72 -5.32 17.42 7.94
C GLU A 72 -4.52 16.23 7.40
N LYS A 73 -4.52 15.15 8.18
CA LYS A 73 -3.94 13.86 7.79
C LYS A 73 -4.86 13.07 6.87
N SER A 74 -5.67 13.75 6.04
CA SER A 74 -6.58 13.09 5.13
C SER A 74 -6.77 13.82 3.81
N MET A 75 -7.08 13.06 2.75
CA MET A 75 -7.41 13.57 1.42
C MET A 75 -8.61 12.81 0.88
N THR A 76 -9.59 13.55 0.35
CA THR A 76 -10.73 12.95 -0.33
C THR A 76 -10.43 12.77 -1.82
N ILE A 77 -10.68 11.58 -2.35
CA ILE A 77 -10.59 11.27 -3.78
C ILE A 77 -12.00 11.03 -4.30
N PRO A 78 -12.61 12.01 -5.01
CA PRO A 78 -13.99 11.91 -5.47
C PRO A 78 -14.26 10.68 -6.35
N ASP A 79 -13.29 10.30 -7.18
CA ASP A 79 -13.40 9.20 -8.14
C ASP A 79 -13.13 7.82 -7.51
N LEU A 80 -12.71 7.78 -6.23
CA LEU A 80 -12.47 6.53 -5.51
C LEU A 80 -13.80 6.05 -4.93
N SER A 81 -14.21 4.84 -5.30
CA SER A 81 -15.31 4.12 -4.66
C SER A 81 -14.77 3.01 -3.74
N TYR A 82 -15.44 2.78 -2.62
CA TYR A 82 -15.08 1.71 -1.71
C TYR A 82 -15.59 0.37 -2.25
N THR A 83 -14.77 -0.32 -3.04
CA THR A 83 -15.02 -1.73 -3.38
C THR A 83 -14.35 -2.63 -2.34
N LYS A 84 -15.13 -3.21 -1.43
CA LYS A 84 -14.64 -4.23 -0.50
C LYS A 84 -14.26 -5.49 -1.30
N SER A 85 -13.01 -5.62 -1.72
CA SER A 85 -12.52 -6.88 -2.28
C SER A 85 -12.47 -7.90 -1.14
N SER A 86 -13.56 -8.62 -0.92
CA SER A 86 -13.56 -9.82 -0.09
C SER A 86 -12.55 -10.79 -0.68
N GLY A 87 -11.48 -11.10 0.07
CA GLY A 87 -10.56 -12.16 -0.30
C GLY A 87 -11.34 -13.43 -0.61
N VAL A 88 -11.11 -14.00 -1.79
CA VAL A 88 -11.65 -15.30 -2.15
C VAL A 88 -10.90 -16.33 -1.29
N SER A 89 -11.57 -16.87 -0.28
CA SER A 89 -11.09 -18.06 0.41
C SER A 89 -11.25 -19.24 -0.55
N LEU A 90 -10.14 -19.73 -1.10
CA LEU A 90 -10.10 -21.04 -1.74
C LEU A 90 -10.18 -22.10 -0.64
N SER A 91 -11.39 -22.54 -0.28
CA SER A 91 -11.55 -23.75 0.53
C SER A 91 -11.35 -24.96 -0.37
N SER A 92 -10.19 -25.60 -0.27
CA SER A 92 -9.97 -26.94 -0.81
C SER A 92 -10.86 -27.93 -0.05
N SER A 93 -11.91 -28.42 -0.70
CA SER A 93 -12.69 -29.55 -0.22
C SER A 93 -12.01 -30.84 -0.70
N THR A 94 -11.35 -31.56 0.20
CA THR A 94 -10.90 -32.93 -0.04
C THR A 94 -12.06 -33.85 0.36
N ALA A 95 -12.70 -34.47 -0.63
CA ALA A 95 -13.62 -35.58 -0.41
C ALA A 95 -12.89 -36.88 -0.76
N GLU A 96 -12.54 -37.68 0.24
CA GLU A 96 -12.21 -39.10 0.05
C GLU A 96 -13.49 -39.93 0.17
N PRO A 97 -13.71 -40.92 -0.71
CA PRO A 97 -14.45 -42.13 -0.41
C PRO A 97 -13.54 -43.30 -0.01
#